data_AF-A0A7V4KHK4-F1
#
_entry.id   AF-A0A7V4KHK4-F1
#
_cell.length_a   1.000
_cell.length_b   1.000
_cell.length_c   1.000
_cell.angle_alpha   90.00
_cell.angle_beta   90.00
_cell.angle_gamma   90.00
#
_symmetry.space_group_name_H-M   'P 1'
#
loop_
_entity.id
_entity.type
_entity.pdbx_description
1 polymer ?
#
loop_
_entity_poly.entity_id
_entity_poly.type
_entity_poly.pdbx_seq_one_letter_code
_entity_poly.pdbx_strand_id
1 'polypeptide(L)'
;MEEKSKSILTTHQKKILDLICEEKYFTDRYYLAGGTALAEFYLKHRISEDLDFFTEKEEVDVVAVTRFFEKNKNKLRIKSFETKKVLGLYSLVYFLILKMVKN
;
A
#
# COMPACT_ATOMS: atom_id res chain seq x y z
N MET A 1 22.87 21.78 0.83
CA MET A 1 22.19 20.76 0.00
C MET A 1 21.86 19.62 0.94
N GLU A 2 20.57 19.41 1.23
CA GLU A 2 20.13 18.31 2.10
C GLU A 2 20.43 16.98 1.38
N GLU A 3 21.22 16.11 1.99
CA GLU A 3 21.37 14.74 1.52
C GLU A 3 20.01 14.07 1.56
N LYS A 4 19.47 13.69 0.39
CA LYS A 4 18.26 12.87 0.32
C LYS A 4 18.54 11.54 1.00
N SER A 5 18.04 11.39 2.23
CA SER A 5 18.12 10.12 2.96
C SER A 5 17.44 9.01 2.15
N LYS A 6 18.06 7.82 2.16
CA LYS A 6 17.58 6.66 1.41
C LYS A 6 16.16 6.31 1.86
N SER A 7 15.24 6.24 0.91
CA SER A 7 13.85 5.83 1.15
C SER A 7 13.79 4.40 1.69
N ILE A 8 12.95 4.16 2.70
CA ILE A 8 12.70 2.83 3.27
C ILE A 8 11.69 2.02 2.46
N LEU A 9 10.93 2.68 1.58
CA LEU A 9 9.90 2.04 0.78
C LEU A 9 10.52 1.20 -0.33
N THR A 10 10.04 -0.04 -0.44
CA THR A 10 10.39 -0.93 -1.55
C THR A 10 9.83 -0.40 -2.87
N THR A 11 10.41 -0.83 -4.00
CA THR A 11 9.89 -0.51 -5.33
C THR A 11 8.42 -0.93 -5.51
N HIS A 12 8.01 -2.03 -4.86
CA HIS A 12 6.64 -2.52 -4.93
C HIS A 12 5.68 -1.61 -4.16
N GLN A 13 6.03 -1.21 -2.93
CA GLN A 13 5.24 -0.26 -2.14
C GLN A 13 5.11 1.10 -2.85
N LYS A 14 6.20 1.61 -3.45
CA LYS A 14 6.15 2.84 -4.25
C LYS A 14 5.17 2.71 -5.42
N LYS A 15 5.20 1.59 -6.13
CA LYS A 15 4.27 1.33 -7.24
C LYS A 15 2.80 1.27 -6.78
N ILE A 16 2.53 0.75 -5.59
CA ILE A 16 1.18 0.79 -5.01
C ILE A 16 0.77 2.24 -4.76
N LEU A 17 1.63 3.03 -4.09
CA LEU A 17 1.36 4.44 -3.82
C LEU A 17 1.15 5.26 -5.09
N ASP A 18 1.98 5.05 -6.11
CA ASP A 18 1.84 5.72 -7.41
C ASP A 18 0.47 5.44 -8.04
N LEU A 19 0.04 4.18 -8.06
CA LEU A 19 -1.28 3.80 -8.59
C LEU A 19 -2.45 4.33 -7.75
N ILE A 20 -2.28 4.43 -6.42
CA ILE A 20 -3.29 5.02 -5.53
C ILE A 20 -3.41 6.53 -5.82
N CYS A 21 -2.29 7.22 -6.04
CA CYS A 21 -2.25 8.65 -6.36
C CYS A 21 -2.91 8.99 -7.72
N GLU A 22 -3.03 8.03 -8.64
CA GLU A 22 -3.74 8.19 -9.90
C GLU A 22 -5.28 8.17 -9.75
N GLU A 23 -5.80 7.76 -8.60
CA GLU A 23 -7.22 7.49 -8.40
C GLU A 23 -7.83 8.48 -7.38
N LYS A 24 -8.63 9.43 -7.89
CA LYS A 24 -9.28 10.48 -7.07
C LYS A 24 -10.09 9.92 -5.90
N TYR A 25 -10.68 8.73 -6.08
CA TYR A 25 -11.39 8.01 -5.03
C TYR A 25 -10.53 7.85 -3.77
N PHE A 26 -9.25 7.48 -3.93
CA PHE A 26 -8.36 7.27 -2.79
C PHE A 26 -7.76 8.57 -2.28
N THR A 27 -7.28 9.45 -3.17
CA THR A 27 -6.60 10.69 -2.77
C THR A 27 -7.50 11.66 -2.00
N ASP A 28 -8.81 11.63 -2.27
CA ASP A 28 -9.77 12.51 -1.59
C ASP A 28 -10.21 11.99 -0.21
N ARG A 29 -10.02 10.68 0.04
CA ARG A 29 -10.63 9.97 1.18
C ARG A 29 -9.59 9.42 2.14
N TYR A 30 -8.44 8.98 1.63
CA TYR A 30 -7.44 8.28 2.41
C TYR A 30 -6.13 9.05 2.50
N TYR A 31 -5.47 8.90 3.64
CA TYR A 31 -4.10 9.35 3.85
C TYR A 31 -3.25 8.21 4.41
N LEU A 32 -1.98 8.18 4.00
CA LEU A 32 -1.01 7.23 4.53
C LEU A 32 -0.61 7.65 5.94
N ALA A 33 -0.70 6.74 6.90
CA ALA A 33 -0.26 6.98 8.27
C ALA A 33 0.40 5.72 8.85
N GLY A 34 0.37 5.58 10.18
CA GLY A 34 0.95 4.44 10.87
C GLY A 34 2.48 4.41 10.82
N GLY A 35 3.02 3.23 11.09
CA GLY A 35 4.46 3.04 11.29
C GLY A 35 5.28 3.27 10.01
N THR A 36 4.70 3.01 8.84
CA THR A 36 5.38 3.21 7.55
C THR A 36 5.52 4.68 7.20
N ALA A 37 4.48 5.49 7.40
CA ALA A 37 4.57 6.94 7.21
C ALA A 37 5.59 7.58 8.15
N LEU A 38 5.57 7.17 9.43
CA LEU A 38 6.52 7.68 10.42
C LEU A 38 7.98 7.33 10.06
N ALA A 39 8.23 6.09 9.64
CA ALA A 39 9.56 5.66 9.25
C ALA A 39 10.03 6.31 7.94
N GLU A 40 9.16 6.48 6.94
CA GLU A 40 9.57 7.06 5.65
C GLU A 40 9.73 8.58 5.67
N PHE A 41 8.94 9.34 6.43
CA PHE A 41 9.01 10.79 6.36
C PHE A 41 9.81 11.44 7.49
N TYR A 42 10.04 10.72 8.60
CA TYR A 42 10.65 11.32 9.79
C TYR A 42 11.88 10.57 10.28
N LEU A 43 11.76 9.26 10.58
CA LEU A 43 12.75 8.60 11.44
C LEU A 43 13.77 7.70 10.72
N LYS A 44 13.41 7.07 9.58
CA LYS A 44 14.26 6.13 8.82
C LYS A 44 14.88 4.98 9.64
N HIS A 45 14.31 4.70 10.82
CA HIS A 45 14.91 3.81 11.83
C HIS A 45 14.62 2.32 11.61
N ARG A 46 13.67 1.98 10.72
CA ARG A 46 13.29 0.59 10.45
C ARG A 46 12.74 0.41 9.04
N ILE A 47 12.76 -0.84 8.60
CA ILE A 47 11.99 -1.30 7.45
C ILE A 47 10.55 -1.54 7.91
N SER A 48 9.59 -1.31 7.02
CA SER A 48 8.17 -1.61 7.25
C SER A 48 7.61 -2.40 6.07
N GLU A 49 6.88 -3.47 6.37
CA GLU A 49 6.34 -4.39 5.36
C GLU A 49 4.96 -3.93 4.85
N ASP A 50 4.19 -3.26 5.70
CA ASP A 50 2.80 -2.86 5.42
C ASP A 50 2.64 -1.39 4.99
N LEU A 51 1.46 -1.05 4.46
CA LEU A 51 1.01 0.32 4.22
C LEU A 51 -0.34 0.55 4.91
N ASP A 52 -0.37 1.46 5.88
CA ASP A 52 -1.57 1.78 6.64
C ASP A 52 -2.25 3.04 6.09
N PHE A 53 -3.52 2.93 5.73
CA PHE A 53 -4.33 4.05 5.25
C PHE A 53 -5.52 4.31 6.17
N PHE A 54 -5.81 5.58 6.38
CA PHE A 54 -6.91 6.04 7.24
C PHE A 54 -7.82 6.99 6.46
N THR A 55 -9.10 7.00 6.82
CA THR A 55 -10.13 7.89 6.28
C THR A 55 -10.95 8.44 7.44
N GLU A 56 -11.25 9.73 7.39
CA GLU A 56 -12.10 10.40 8.40
C GLU A 56 -13.51 10.70 7.87
N LYS A 57 -13.70 10.64 6.56
CA LYS A 57 -14.94 11.09 5.91
C LYS A 57 -16.03 10.03 5.92
N GLU A 58 -15.64 8.79 5.64
CA GLU A 58 -16.56 7.68 5.35
C GLU A 58 -15.95 6.35 5.80
N GLU A 59 -16.81 5.35 6.06
CA GLU A 59 -16.37 3.98 6.27
C GLU A 59 -15.65 3.40 5.04
N VAL A 60 -14.75 2.45 5.27
CA VAL A 60 -14.01 1.80 4.19
C VAL A 60 -14.93 0.95 3.32
N ASP A 61 -15.05 1.32 2.05
CA ASP A 61 -15.67 0.48 1.02
C ASP A 61 -14.69 -0.59 0.54
N VAL A 62 -14.81 -1.78 1.12
CA VAL A 62 -13.99 -2.95 0.77
C VAL A 62 -14.18 -3.37 -0.69
N VAL A 63 -15.37 -3.14 -1.27
CA VAL A 63 -15.64 -3.49 -2.67
C VAL A 63 -14.85 -2.58 -3.60
N ALA A 64 -14.82 -1.27 -3.32
CA ALA A 64 -13.99 -0.32 -4.06
C ALA A 64 -12.50 -0.66 -3.96
N VAL A 65 -12.00 -0.97 -2.76
CA VAL A 65 -10.60 -1.39 -2.55
C VAL A 65 -10.29 -2.68 -3.31
N THR A 66 -11.13 -3.70 -3.19
CA THR A 66 -10.96 -4.99 -3.88
C THR A 66 -10.93 -4.80 -5.39
N ARG A 67 -11.85 -4.00 -5.94
CA ARG A 67 -11.91 -3.70 -7.39
C ARG A 67 -10.65 -2.99 -7.87
N PHE A 68 -10.11 -2.05 -7.10
CA PHE A 68 -8.86 -1.39 -7.43
C PHE A 68 -7.69 -2.38 -7.54
N PHE A 69 -7.58 -3.30 -6.56
CA PHE A 69 -6.52 -4.31 -6.58
C PHE A 69 -6.72 -5.36 -7.68
N GLU A 70 -7.95 -5.77 -7.99
CA GLU A 70 -8.22 -6.63 -9.15
C GLU A 70 -7.85 -5.94 -10.47
N LYS A 71 -8.26 -4.68 -10.66
CA LYS A 71 -7.90 -3.88 -11.85
C LYS A 71 -6.39 -3.78 -12.04
N ASN A 72 -5.63 -3.63 -10.95
CA ASN A 72 -4.18 -3.41 -10.99
C ASN A 72 -3.36 -4.68 -10.72
N LYS A 73 -3.99 -5.84 -10.58
CA LYS A 73 -3.37 -7.11 -10.20
C LYS A 73 -2.15 -7.47 -11.03
N ASN A 74 -2.26 -7.36 -12.35
CA ASN A 74 -1.18 -7.64 -13.29
C ASN A 74 -0.02 -6.63 -13.17
N LYS A 75 -0.34 -5.33 -13.04
CA LYS A 75 0.67 -4.27 -12.87
C LYS A 75 1.46 -4.48 -11.58
N LEU A 76 0.78 -4.91 -10.52
CA LEU A 76 1.37 -5.17 -9.21
C LEU A 76 2.00 -6.57 -9.11
N ARG A 77 1.79 -7.47 -10.08
CA ARG A 77 2.24 -8.88 -10.01
C ARG A 77 1.67 -9.62 -8.80
N ILE A 78 0.44 -9.30 -8.44
CA ILE A 78 -0.29 -10.00 -7.39
C ILE A 78 -0.87 -11.29 -7.98
N LYS A 79 -0.55 -12.43 -7.38
CA LYS A 79 -1.12 -13.74 -7.73
C LYS A 79 -2.55 -13.86 -7.22
N SER A 80 -2.73 -13.56 -5.94
CA SER A 80 -4.02 -13.58 -5.23
C SER A 80 -3.94 -12.62 -4.05
N PHE A 81 -5.09 -12.23 -3.53
CA PHE A 81 -5.18 -11.49 -2.29
C PHE A 81 -6.47 -11.83 -1.57
N GLU A 82 -6.49 -11.54 -0.27
CA GLU A 82 -7.61 -11.79 0.63
C GLU A 82 -7.87 -10.54 1.46
N THR A 83 -9.13 -10.30 1.76
CA THR A 83 -9.55 -9.19 2.63
C THR A 83 -10.08 -9.72 3.95
N LYS A 84 -9.68 -9.09 5.06
CA LYS A 84 -10.16 -9.40 6.41
C LYS A 84 -10.67 -8.14 7.08
N LYS A 85 -11.79 -8.25 7.80
CA LYS A 85 -12.30 -7.18 8.68
C LYS A 85 -12.26 -7.64 10.13
N VAL A 86 -11.61 -6.88 11.01
CA VAL A 86 -11.60 -7.11 12.46
C VAL A 86 -11.79 -5.78 13.17
N LEU A 87 -12.89 -5.62 13.93
CA LEU A 87 -13.15 -4.45 14.77
C LEU A 87 -12.94 -3.09 14.05
N GLY A 88 -13.38 -2.97 12.79
CA GLY A 88 -13.24 -1.75 11.99
C GLY A 88 -11.90 -1.61 11.24
N LEU A 89 -10.92 -2.48 11.51
CA LEU A 89 -9.71 -2.60 10.70
C LEU A 89 -9.97 -3.47 9.47
N TYR A 90 -9.63 -2.95 8.31
CA TYR A 90 -9.72 -3.63 7.03
C TYR A 90 -8.31 -3.94 6.51
N SER A 91 -7.98 -5.22 6.41
CA SER A 91 -6.67 -5.68 5.95
C SER A 91 -6.79 -6.34 4.59
N LEU A 92 -5.87 -6.02 3.67
CA LEU A 92 -5.71 -6.71 2.40
C LEU A 92 -4.33 -7.38 2.38
N VAL A 93 -4.32 -8.70 2.39
CA VAL A 93 -3.08 -9.51 2.35
C VAL A 93 -2.94 -10.09 0.95
N TYR A 94 -1.80 -9.87 0.30
CA TYR A 94 -1.58 -10.30 -1.07
C TYR A 94 -0.34 -11.17 -1.22
N PHE A 95 -0.41 -12.11 -2.17
CA PHE A 95 0.70 -12.98 -2.54
C PHE A 95 1.25 -12.54 -3.89
N LEU A 96 2.56 -12.37 -3.98
CA LEU A 96 3.22 -11.96 -5.21
C LEU A 96 3.57 -13.17 -6.10
N ILE A 97 3.62 -12.94 -7.41
CA ILE A 97 4.16 -13.90 -8.36
C ILE A 97 5.68 -13.98 -8.15
N LEU A 98 6.15 -15.13 -7.65
CA LEU A 98 7.59 -15.40 -7.53
C LEU A 98 8.22 -15.46 -8.92
N LYS A 99 9.32 -14.73 -9.12
CA LYS A 99 10.23 -15.02 -10.22
C LYS A 99 10.98 -16.30 -9.86
N MET A 100 10.79 -17.36 -10.64
CA MET A 100 11.77 -18.44 -10.64
C MET A 100 13.08 -17.88 -11.21
N VAL A 101 14.12 -17.85 -10.39
CA VAL A 101 15.48 -17.62 -10.88
C VAL A 101 15.81 -18.85 -11.72
N LYS A 102 15.91 -18.67 -13.03
CA LYS A 102 16.54 -19.67 -13.88
C LYS A 102 18.03 -19.62 -13.55
N ASN A 103 18.53 -20.69 -12.94
CA ASN A 103 19.96 -20.97 -12.85
C ASN A 103 20.53 -21.26 -14.23
#